data_AF-E3NDQ4-F1
#
_entry.id   AF-E3NDQ4-F1
#
_cell.length_a   1.000
_cell.length_b   1.000
_cell.length_c   1.000
_cell.angle_alpha   90.00
_cell.angle_beta   90.00
_cell.angle_gamma   90.00
#
_symmetry.space_group_name_H-M   'P 1'
#
loop_
_entity.id
_entity.type
_entity.pdbx_description
1 polymer ?
#
loop_
_entity_poly.entity_id
_entity_poly.type
_entity_poly.pdbx_seq_one_letter_code
_entity_poly.pdbx_strand_id
1 'polypeptide(L)'
;MIWEKLIESFETMEKSGIVEEVFCEPENGYYIPYQQVFNAGSNTTKVGTIFDASSKSSGERSLNNALHQGPSRLPELKEFL
;
A
#
# COMPACT_ATOMS: atom_id res chain seq x y z
N MET A 1 -17.13 -12.35 -6.16
CA MET A 1 -17.47 -10.91 -6.17
C MET A 1 -16.25 -10.10 -5.71
N ILE A 2 -16.18 -8.79 -5.99
CA ILE A 2 -15.02 -7.94 -5.63
C ILE A 2 -14.72 -7.98 -4.13
N TRP A 3 -15.77 -8.00 -3.31
CA TRP A 3 -15.69 -8.09 -1.85
C TRP A 3 -15.00 -9.37 -1.35
N GLU A 4 -15.29 -10.52 -1.93
CA GLU A 4 -14.64 -11.80 -1.54
C GLU A 4 -13.14 -11.78 -1.83
N LYS A 5 -12.75 -11.20 -2.97
CA LYS A 5 -11.33 -11.03 -3.34
C LYS A 5 -10.60 -10.10 -2.39
N LEU A 6 -11.28 -9.07 -1.88
CA LEU A 6 -10.73 -8.20 -0.86
C LEU A 6 -10.48 -8.97 0.44
N ILE A 7 -11.47 -9.72 0.93
CA ILE A 7 -11.33 -10.52 2.15
C ILE A 7 -10.15 -11.50 2.00
N GLU A 8 -10.10 -12.26 0.90
CA GLU A 8 -9.01 -13.19 0.60
C GLU A 8 -7.63 -12.51 0.61
N SER A 9 -7.53 -11.28 0.09
CA SER A 9 -6.30 -10.49 0.11
C SER A 9 -5.86 -10.15 1.53
N PHE A 10 -6.78 -9.71 2.40
CA PHE A 10 -6.46 -9.36 3.78
C PHE A 10 -6.11 -10.59 4.62
N GLU A 11 -6.85 -11.69 4.48
CA GLU A 11 -6.52 -12.96 5.14
C GLU A 11 -5.13 -13.48 4.74
N THR A 12 -4.77 -13.32 3.46
CA THR A 12 -3.43 -13.71 2.98
C THR A 12 -2.35 -12.84 3.61
N MET A 13 -2.56 -11.52 3.65
CA MET A 13 -1.62 -10.60 4.29
C MET A 13 -1.44 -10.93 5.77
N GLU A 14 -2.51 -11.22 6.50
CA GLU A 14 -2.48 -11.61 7.91
C GLU A 14 -1.72 -12.93 8.12
N LYS A 15 -2.06 -13.98 7.35
CA LYS A 15 -1.36 -15.27 7.39
C LYS A 15 0.13 -15.17 7.07
N SER A 16 0.51 -14.20 6.23
CA SER A 16 1.91 -13.92 5.87
C SER A 16 2.65 -13.00 6.85
N GLY A 17 1.96 -12.44 7.84
CA GLY A 17 2.53 -11.49 8.80
C GLY A 17 2.79 -10.09 8.23
N ILE A 18 2.14 -9.72 7.12
CA ILE A 18 2.24 -8.37 6.51
C ILE A 18 1.35 -7.37 7.26
N VAL A 19 0.19 -7.82 7.74
CA VAL A 19 -0.76 -7.01 8.54
C VAL A 19 -1.14 -7.78 9.80
N GLU A 20 -1.56 -7.04 10.82
CA GLU A 20 -2.06 -7.59 12.08
C GLU A 20 -3.25 -6.76 12.58
N GLU A 21 -4.09 -7.37 13.41
CA GLU A 21 -5.17 -6.65 14.08
C GLU A 21 -4.59 -5.68 15.12
N VAL A 22 -5.06 -4.43 15.07
CA VAL A 22 -4.56 -3.36 15.93
C VAL A 22 -5.63 -3.04 16.98
N PHE A 23 -5.26 -3.19 18.26
CA PHE A 23 -6.15 -2.95 19.40
C PHE A 23 -5.95 -1.59 20.08
N CYS A 24 -5.06 -0.73 19.54
CA CYS A 24 -4.75 0.57 20.16
C CYS A 24 -5.80 1.64 19.81
N GLU A 25 -5.92 2.64 20.69
CA GLU A 25 -6.82 3.78 20.50
C GLU A 25 -6.53 4.50 19.18
N PRO A 26 -7.55 5.05 18.49
CA PRO A 26 -7.42 5.70 17.17
C PRO A 26 -6.38 6.82 17.10
N GLU A 27 -6.02 7.41 18.24
CA GLU A 27 -5.04 8.49 18.36
C GLU A 27 -3.61 8.07 17.97
N ASN A 28 -3.31 6.77 17.95
CA ASN A 28 -1.98 6.24 17.60
C ASN A 28 -1.90 5.64 16.18
N GLY A 29 -2.95 5.79 15.36
CA GLY A 29 -3.03 5.17 14.04
C GLY A 29 -3.49 6.13 12.95
N TYR A 30 -3.10 5.84 11.71
CA TYR A 30 -3.60 6.54 10.53
C TYR A 30 -4.34 5.56 9.63
N TYR A 31 -5.52 5.95 9.14
CA TYR A 31 -6.20 5.22 8.09
C TYR A 31 -5.54 5.51 6.75
N ILE A 32 -5.12 4.45 6.05
CA ILE A 32 -4.66 4.54 4.65
C ILE A 32 -5.79 4.05 3.76
N PRO A 33 -6.37 4.91 2.90
CA PRO A 33 -7.41 4.50 1.97
C PRO A 33 -6.91 3.39 1.05
N TYR A 34 -7.79 2.45 0.70
CA TYR A 34 -7.47 1.36 -0.22
C TYR A 34 -8.59 1.11 -1.23
N GLN A 35 -8.22 0.52 -2.37
CA GLN A 35 -9.16 0.14 -3.43
C GLN A 35 -8.68 -1.10 -4.19
N GLN A 36 -9.61 -1.82 -4.81
CA GLN A 36 -9.28 -2.96 -5.68
C GLN A 36 -9.05 -2.48 -7.10
N VAL A 37 -7.89 -2.82 -7.67
CA VAL A 37 -7.55 -2.51 -9.05
C VAL A 37 -7.54 -3.79 -9.86
N PHE A 38 -8.27 -3.76 -10.98
CA PHE A 38 -8.34 -4.86 -11.93
C PHE A 38 -7.28 -4.68 -13.00
N ASN A 39 -6.38 -5.66 -13.12
CA ASN A 39 -5.44 -5.71 -14.22
C ASN A 39 -5.73 -6.95 -15.06
N ALA A 40 -6.48 -6.76 -16.15
CA ALA A 40 -6.85 -7.83 -17.07
C ALA A 40 -5.65 -8.47 -17.78
N GLY A 41 -4.53 -7.75 -17.92
CA GLY A 41 -3.29 -8.23 -18.53
C GLY A 41 -2.36 -8.97 -17.57
N SER A 42 -2.71 -9.05 -16.29
CA SER A 42 -1.89 -9.74 -15.29
C SER A 42 -2.05 -11.27 -15.40
N ASN A 43 -0.92 -11.97 -15.54
CA ASN A 43 -0.87 -13.44 -15.60
C ASN A 43 -1.00 -14.10 -14.22
N THR A 44 -0.63 -13.40 -13.15
CA THR A 44 -0.63 -13.94 -11.78
C THR A 44 -1.81 -13.40 -10.97
N THR A 45 -1.90 -12.09 -10.82
CA THR A 45 -2.89 -11.44 -9.94
C THR A 45 -3.77 -10.49 -10.75
N LYS A 46 -4.97 -10.94 -11.11
CA LYS A 46 -5.94 -10.16 -11.90
C LYS A 46 -6.60 -9.03 -11.10
N VAL A 47 -6.58 -9.10 -9.76
CA VAL A 47 -7.16 -8.11 -8.85
C VAL A 47 -6.19 -7.89 -7.69
N GLY A 48 -5.75 -6.65 -7.47
CA GLY A 48 -4.86 -6.30 -6.37
C GLY A 48 -5.48 -5.24 -5.45
N THR A 49 -5.17 -5.30 -4.16
CA THR A 49 -5.50 -4.25 -3.18
C THR A 49 -4.40 -3.19 -3.20
N ILE A 50 -4.75 -1.94 -3.54
CA ILE A 50 -3.81 -0.81 -3.61
C ILE A 50 -4.12 0.17 -2.48
N PHE A 51 -3.09 0.52 -1.72
CA PHE A 51 -3.14 1.50 -0.65
C PHE A 51 -2.66 2.87 -1.14
N ASP A 52 -3.45 3.91 -0.88
CA ASP A 52 -3.12 5.29 -1.26
C ASP A 52 -2.37 6.01 -0.12
N ALA A 53 -1.05 5.83 -0.09
CA ALA A 53 -0.15 6.52 0.82
C ALA A 53 0.05 8.04 0.50
N SER A 54 -0.59 8.54 -0.57
CA SER A 54 -0.53 9.94 -0.98
C SER A 54 -1.70 10.78 -0.46
N SER A 55 -2.78 10.12 -0.02
CA SER A 55 -3.94 10.73 0.61
C SER A 55 -3.56 11.50 1.88
N LYS A 56 -4.16 12.67 2.05
CA LYS A 56 -3.95 13.59 3.18
C LYS A 56 -5.05 14.64 3.22
N SER A 57 -5.31 15.20 4.40
CA SER A 57 -6.14 16.39 4.54
C SER A 57 -5.42 17.62 3.98
N SER A 58 -6.20 18.65 3.64
CA SER A 58 -5.65 19.93 3.18
C SER A 58 -4.74 20.53 4.25
N GLY A 59 -3.50 20.84 3.88
CA GLY A 59 -2.49 21.41 4.78
C GLY A 59 -1.67 20.37 5.57
N GLU A 60 -1.99 19.08 5.48
CA GLU A 60 -1.24 18.00 6.13
C GLU A 60 -0.18 17.36 5.21
N ARG A 61 0.65 16.47 5.77
CA ARG A 61 1.60 15.65 5.00
C ARG A 61 1.02 14.26 4.78
N SER A 62 1.23 13.72 3.59
CA SER A 62 0.90 12.32 3.28
C SER A 62 2.00 11.39 3.78
N LEU A 63 1.72 10.10 3.92
CA LEU A 63 2.70 9.11 4.36
C LEU A 63 3.97 9.14 3.51
N ASN A 64 3.84 9.23 2.19
CA ASN A 64 4.99 9.36 1.28
C ASN A 64 5.92 10.55 1.59
N ASN A 65 5.39 11.63 2.17
CA ASN A 65 6.16 12.83 2.54
C ASN A 65 6.62 12.81 4.00
N ALA A 66 6.07 11.91 4.82
CA ALA A 66 6.43 11.74 6.22
C ALA A 66 7.60 10.75 6.40
N LEU A 67 7.75 9.80 5.47
CA LEU A 67 8.83 8.82 5.48
C LEU A 67 10.15 9.42 4.97
N HIS A 68 11.26 9.04 5.60
CA HIS A 68 12.59 9.43 5.13
C HIS A 68 12.90 8.77 3.79
N GLN A 69 13.19 9.58 2.76
CA GLN A 69 13.59 9.08 1.46
C GLN A 69 15.01 8.49 1.54
N GLY A 70 15.15 7.21 1.19
CA GLY A 70 16.47 6.59 1.03
C GLY A 70 17.28 7.21 -0.12
N PRO A 71 18.59 6.94 -0.21
CA PRO A 71 19.41 7.42 -1.31
C PRO A 71 18.85 6.96 -2.67
N SER A 72 18.86 7.86 -3.65
CA SER A 72 18.40 7.54 -5.01
C SER A 72 19.40 6.62 -5.70
N ARG A 73 18.91 5.53 -6.30
CA ARG A 73 19.70 4.59 -7.11
C ARG A 73 19.75 4.96 -8.60
N LEU A 74 19.08 6.06 -9.01
CA LEU A 74 19.13 6.56 -10.39
C LEU A 74 20.55 6.89 -10.88
N PRO A 75 21.49 7.39 -10.05
CA PRO A 75 22.87 7.58 -10.46
C PRO A 75 23.55 6.29 -10.92
N GLU A 76 23.32 5.16 -10.24
CA GLU A 76 23.88 3.84 -10.59
C GLU A 76 23.40 3.37 -11.99
N LEU A 77 22.19 3.78 -12.40
CA LEU A 77 21.62 3.42 -13.71
C LEU A 77 22.28 4.17 -14.88
N LYS A 78 22.75 5.40 -14.64
CA LYS A 78 23.39 6.22 -15.70
C LYS A 78 24.73 5.66 -16.15
N GLU A 79 25.33 4.76 -15.38
CA GLU A 79 26.58 4.09 -15.74
C GLU A 79 26.37 2.98 -16.79
N PHE A 80 25.11 2.57 -17.04
CA PHE A 80 24.75 1.52 -18.01
C PHE A 80 24.16 2.05 -19.33
N LEU A 81 24.08 3.38 -19.50
CA LEU A 81 23.60 4.07 -20.70
C LEU A 81 24.73 4.87 -21.34
#